data_AF-A0A4S3PK70-F1
#
_entry.id   AF-A0A4S3PK70-F1
#
_cell.length_a   1.000
_cell.length_b   1.000
_cell.length_c   1.000
_cell.angle_alpha   90.00
_cell.angle_beta   90.00
_cell.angle_gamma   90.00
#
_symmetry.space_group_name_H-M   'P 1'
#
loop_
_entity.id
_entity.type
_entity.pdbx_description
1 polymer ?
#
loop_
_entity_poly.entity_id
_entity_poly.type
_entity_poly.pdbx_seq_one_letter_code
_entity_poly.pdbx_strand_id
1 'polypeptide(L)' 'MAFEFILDVVFGPREVFHDMECSVCGHYEIYYINPITKKQIGRACSGCGFFQKFE' A
#
# COMPACT_ATOMS: atom_id res chain seq x y z
N MET A 1 -7.65 8.34 -8.77
CA MET A 1 -8.54 7.37 -9.44
C MET A 1 -7.78 6.15 -9.95
N ALA A 2 -6.78 6.24 -10.84
CA ALA A 2 -6.06 5.05 -11.32
C ALA A 2 -5.31 4.27 -10.21
N PHE A 3 -4.68 4.98 -9.27
CA PHE A 3 -3.93 4.36 -8.18
C PHE A 3 -4.78 3.45 -7.29
N GLU A 4 -5.94 3.92 -6.83
CA GLU A 4 -6.83 3.12 -5.97
C GLU A 4 -7.32 1.84 -6.65
N PHE A 5 -7.62 1.88 -7.95
CA PHE A 5 -7.98 0.67 -8.71
C PHE A 5 -6.84 -0.35 -8.77
N ILE A 6 -5.59 0.12 -8.92
CA ILE A 6 -4.42 -0.77 -8.88
C ILE A 6 -4.30 -1.41 -7.49
N LEU A 7 -4.48 -0.62 -6.44
CA LEU A 7 -4.45 -1.14 -5.08
C LEU A 7 -5.55 -2.17 -4.82
N ASP A 8 -6.76 -1.96 -5.36
CA ASP A 8 -7.86 -2.93 -5.27
C ASP A 8 -7.50 -4.26 -5.96
N VAL A 9 -6.85 -4.21 -7.13
CA VAL A 9 -6.42 -5.40 -7.87
C VAL A 9 -5.25 -6.12 -7.17
N VAL A 10 -4.29 -5.38 -6.61
CA VAL A 10 -3.06 -5.96 -6.03
C VAL A 10 -3.30 -6.47 -4.60
N PHE A 11 -3.97 -5.66 -3.77
CA PHE A 11 -4.13 -5.90 -2.33
C PHE A 11 -5.53 -6.38 -1.95
N GLY A 12 -6.56 -6.02 -2.73
CA GLY A 12 -7.95 -6.28 -2.35
C GLY A 12 -8.36 -5.44 -1.11
N PRO A 13 -9.24 -5.98 -0.25
CA PRO A 13 -9.68 -5.32 0.98
C PRO A 13 -8.48 -4.98 1.88
N ARG A 14 -8.34 -3.69 2.20
CA ARG A 14 -7.19 -3.14 2.92
C ARG A 14 -7.59 -2.04 3.88
N GLU A 15 -6.88 -1.93 4.99
CA GLU A 15 -6.92 -0.80 5.91
C GLU A 15 -5.53 -0.15 5.96
N VAL A 16 -5.50 1.18 6.08
CA VAL A 16 -4.25 1.91 6.33
C VAL A 16 -3.73 1.54 7.70
N PHE A 17 -2.47 1.10 7.76
CA PHE A 17 -1.81 0.73 9.01
C PHE A 17 -0.82 1.80 9.47
N HIS A 18 0.05 2.24 8.56
CA HIS A 18 1.08 3.23 8.84
C HIS A 18 1.54 3.92 7.55
N ASP A 19 2.02 5.15 7.65
CA ASP A 19 2.66 5.89 6.58
C ASP A 19 4.12 6.22 6.94
N MET A 20 5.00 6.19 5.94
CA MET A 20 6.41 6.55 6.10
C MET A 20 6.97 7.13 4.80
N GLU A 21 8.24 7.54 4.83
CA GLU A 21 8.93 8.03 3.64
C GLU A 21 9.28 6.88 2.69
N CYS A 22 8.93 7.04 1.42
CA CYS A 22 9.16 6.07 0.37
C CYS A 22 10.65 5.99 0.04
N SER A 23 11.22 4.81 0.18
CA SER A 23 12.64 4.58 -0.09
C SER A 23 13.05 4.76 -1.57
N VAL A 24 12.07 4.91 -2.48
CA VAL A 24 12.31 5.10 -3.92
C VAL A 24 12.33 6.58 -4.32
N CYS A 25 11.45 7.40 -3.76
CA CYS A 25 11.24 8.77 -4.23
C CYS A 25 11.16 9.84 -3.12
N GLY A 26 11.23 9.45 -1.85
CA GLY A 26 11.12 10.39 -0.72
C GLY A 26 9.70 10.92 -0.46
N HIS A 27 8.68 10.45 -1.20
CA HIS A 27 7.28 10.81 -0.96
C HIS A 27 6.64 9.90 0.12
N TYR A 28 5.43 10.19 0.59
CA TYR A 28 4.67 9.30 1.47
C TYR A 28 4.34 7.94 0.81
N GLU A 29 4.81 6.85 1.43
CA GLU A 29 4.36 5.48 1.22
C GLU A 29 3.47 5.00 2.36
N ILE A 30 2.44 4.22 2.02
CA ILE A 30 1.45 3.73 2.96
C ILE A 30 1.56 2.21 3.04
N TYR A 31 1.57 1.68 4.27
CA TYR A 31 1.50 0.27 4.61
C TYR A 31 0.05 -0.10 4.89
N TYR A 32 -0.32 -1.28 4.38
CA TYR A 32 -1.68 -1.78 4.45
C TYR A 32 -1.73 -3.11 5.22
N ILE A 33 -2.83 -3.29 5.93
CA ILE A 33 -3.19 -4.56 6.57
C ILE A 33 -4.51 -5.10 6.01
N ASN A 34 -4.69 -6.41 6.08
CA ASN A 34 -5.98 -7.05 5.79
C ASN A 34 -6.96 -6.73 6.94
N PRO A 35 -8.18 -6.22 6.66
CA PRO A 35 -9.12 -5.82 7.69
C PRO A 35 -9.60 -6.99 8.57
N ILE A 36 -9.60 -8.21 8.05
CA ILE A 36 -10.11 -9.41 8.74
C ILE A 36 -8.99 -10.12 9.49
N THR A 37 -7.87 -10.41 8.83
CA THR A 37 -6.78 -11.19 9.43
C THR A 37 -5.79 -10.32 10.21
N LYS A 38 -5.85 -8.99 10.06
CA LYS A 38 -4.94 -7.99 10.65
C LYS A 38 -3.46 -8.21 10.31
N LYS A 39 -3.16 -9.03 9.29
CA LYS A 39 -1.81 -9.20 8.75
C LYS A 39 -1.46 -8.06 7.81
N GLN A 40 -0.19 -7.66 7.80
CA GLN A 40 0.33 -6.76 6.77
C GLN A 40 0.28 -7.44 5.41
N ILE A 41 -0.22 -6.73 4.40
CA ILE A 41 -0.42 -7.25 3.05
C ILE A 41 0.45 -6.55 2.01
N GLY A 42 1.00 -5.39 2.34
CA GLY A 42 1.90 -4.68 1.45
C GLY A 42 2.01 -3.20 1.74
N ARG A 43 2.68 -2.50 0.84
CA ARG A 43 2.85 -1.06 0.85
C ARG A 43 2.72 -0.47 -0.55
N ALA A 44 2.33 0.79 -0.65
CA ALA A 44 2.36 1.53 -1.91
C ALA A 44 2.60 3.03 -1.72
N CYS A 45 3.23 3.63 -2.72
CA CYS A 45 3.53 5.06 -2.79
C CYS A 45 2.76 5.69 -3.95
N SER A 46 1.93 6.68 -3.65
CA SER A 46 1.15 7.42 -4.66
C SER A 46 2.00 8.40 -5.47
N GLY A 47 3.19 8.77 -4.98
CA GLY A 47 4.10 9.71 -5.64
C GLY A 47 4.80 9.11 -6.86
N CYS A 48 5.42 7.93 -6.70
CA CYS A 48 6.12 7.24 -7.80
C CYS A 48 5.38 6.03 -8.37
N GLY A 49 4.23 5.66 -7.79
CA GLY A 49 3.46 4.49 -8.21
C GLY A 49 4.07 3.14 -7.79
N PHE A 50 5.08 3.15 -6.91
CA PHE A 50 5.67 1.91 -6.39
C PHE A 50 4.65 1.15 -5.52
N PHE A 51 4.63 -0.17 -5.63
CA PHE A 51 3.85 -1.06 -4.77
C PHE A 51 4.64 -2.35 -4.51
N GLN A 52 4.45 -2.91 -3.32
CA GLN A 52 5.04 -4.18 -2.91
C GLN A 52 4.03 -4.96 -2.08
N LYS A 53 3.78 -6.21 -2.48
CA LYS A 53 2.95 -7.16 -1.72
C LYS A 53 3.82 -7.96 -0.76
N PHE A 54 3.31 -8.19 0.43
CA PHE A 54 3.93 -9.07 1.43
C PHE A 54 3.20 -10.42 1.41
N GLU A 55 3.96 -11.51 1.57
CA GLU A 55 3.44 -12.89 1.62
C GLU A 55 2.81 -13.23 2.96
#